data_AF-A0A8T2U561-F1
#
_entry.id   AF-A0A8T2U561-F1
#
_cell.length_a   1.000
_cell.length_b   1.000
_cell.length_c   1.000
_cell.angle_alpha   90.00
_cell.angle_beta   90.00
_cell.angle_gamma   90.00
#
_symmetry.space_group_name_H-M   'P 1'
#
loop_
_entity.id
_entity.type
_entity.pdbx_description
1 polymer ?
#
loop_
_entity_poly.entity_id
_entity_poly.type
_entity_poly.pdbx_seq_one_letter_code
_entity_poly.pdbx_strand_id
1 'polypeptide(L)'
;MSSGRAIAMQSLHDQRLLFGFHGSKSALAPPAFLSRRTTVSRSTPSFSATVIVQCHGSVSASARPSHFESLAKLVAYAWNDILEGDWQGYFCSFAPVGVSLGISHALCIGLESEIQVAVLRSFAQMLFLGLFFKFSSVENVLWVPVAATIMVSLAGRTAAEQAKELPRSQVVATISLALGTFGTMVLMVLLQAFPLGAGSLIAVMGHILGNAMIMVGRTLKGLQHDIIDHAGQIEAALALGATPYNSVQKFVRQAFLRGMAPMIDAIKVMGLVLLPGNMTGLLLGGAAPVEAVIAQIKLINAVLAAAAISCTIATFLGWRMLFTPNHQLQN
;
A
#
# COMPACT_ATOMS: atom_id res chain seq x y z
N MET A 1 -27.58 -42.04 -3.32
CA MET A 1 -27.50 -40.92 -2.34
C MET A 1 -27.87 -41.46 -0.95
N SER A 2 -26.90 -41.86 -0.11
CA SER A 2 -27.08 -41.95 1.36
C SER A 2 -25.82 -42.35 2.16
N SER A 3 -24.66 -42.65 1.53
CA SER A 3 -23.47 -43.14 2.28
C SER A 3 -22.36 -42.10 2.55
N GLY A 4 -22.63 -40.81 2.37
CA GLY A 4 -21.64 -39.73 2.56
C GLY A 4 -21.80 -38.90 3.83
N ARG A 5 -22.92 -39.03 4.55
CA ARG A 5 -23.21 -38.22 5.76
C ARG A 5 -22.70 -38.82 7.06
N ALA A 6 -22.39 -40.12 7.09
CA ALA A 6 -21.90 -40.78 8.31
C ALA A 6 -20.43 -40.45 8.62
N ILE A 7 -19.60 -40.18 7.60
CA ILE A 7 -18.16 -39.93 7.78
C ILE A 7 -17.88 -38.51 8.29
N ALA A 8 -18.77 -37.55 8.01
CA ALA A 8 -18.61 -36.16 8.48
C ALA A 8 -19.00 -35.95 9.96
N MET A 9 -19.83 -36.82 10.55
CA MET A 9 -20.20 -36.73 11.97
C MET A 9 -19.16 -37.38 12.90
N GLN A 10 -18.44 -38.41 12.43
CA GLN A 10 -17.40 -39.07 13.23
C GLN A 10 -16.18 -38.14 13.47
N SER A 11 -15.82 -37.31 12.48
CA SER A 11 -14.69 -36.36 12.59
C SER A 11 -14.95 -35.20 13.57
N LEU A 12 -16.21 -34.79 13.75
CA LEU A 12 -16.57 -33.75 14.72
C LEU A 12 -16.58 -34.27 16.17
N HIS A 13 -16.73 -35.57 16.38
CA HIS A 13 -16.68 -36.17 17.70
C HIS A 13 -15.23 -36.32 18.23
N ASP A 14 -14.26 -36.54 17.34
CA ASP A 14 -12.84 -36.64 17.72
C ASP A 14 -12.20 -35.26 18.03
N GLN A 15 -12.66 -34.17 17.40
CA GLN A 15 -12.17 -32.83 17.74
C GLN A 15 -12.60 -32.34 19.13
N ARG A 16 -13.68 -32.89 19.71
CA ARG A 16 -14.11 -32.57 21.08
C ARG A 16 -13.29 -33.26 22.16
N LEU A 17 -12.52 -34.30 21.82
CA LEU A 17 -11.64 -35.02 22.76
C LEU A 17 -10.22 -34.45 22.80
N LEU A 18 -9.78 -33.72 21.76
CA LEU A 18 -8.45 -33.10 21.69
C LEU A 18 -8.38 -31.70 22.31
N PHE A 19 -9.51 -30.99 22.43
CA PHE A 19 -9.60 -29.71 23.13
C PHE A 19 -10.36 -29.90 24.44
N GLY A 20 -9.62 -30.19 25.51
CA GLY A 20 -10.13 -30.39 26.86
C GLY A 20 -10.91 -29.18 27.41
N PHE A 21 -12.20 -29.12 27.09
CA PHE A 21 -13.16 -28.29 27.81
C PHE A 21 -13.80 -29.14 28.91
N HIS A 22 -13.19 -29.09 30.10
CA HIS A 22 -13.86 -29.54 31.32
C HIS A 22 -14.91 -28.50 31.71
N GLY A 23 -16.18 -28.82 31.45
CA GLY A 23 -17.30 -28.16 32.09
C GLY A 23 -17.40 -28.61 33.54
N SER A 24 -17.00 -27.75 34.48
CA SER A 24 -17.40 -27.90 35.89
C SER A 24 -18.57 -26.95 36.16
N LYS A 25 -19.76 -27.53 36.30
CA LYS A 25 -20.89 -26.89 36.94
C LYS A 25 -20.64 -26.91 38.46
N SER A 26 -20.51 -25.75 39.08
CA SER A 26 -20.82 -25.59 40.49
C SER A 26 -21.42 -24.21 40.72
N ALA A 27 -22.61 -24.21 41.31
CA ALA A 27 -23.38 -23.04 41.69
C ALA A 27 -22.81 -22.44 42.98
N LEU A 28 -22.69 -21.10 43.04
CA LEU A 28 -22.82 -20.35 44.29
C LEU A 28 -23.19 -18.89 44.01
N ALA A 29 -24.10 -18.38 44.83
CA ALA A 29 -24.82 -17.10 44.74
C ALA A 29 -23.92 -15.85 44.93
N PRO A 30 -24.41 -14.62 44.61
CA PRO A 30 -23.59 -13.40 44.58
C PRO A 30 -23.59 -12.68 45.93
N PRO A 31 -22.57 -11.87 46.25
CA PRO A 31 -22.72 -10.83 47.26
C PRO A 31 -23.00 -9.46 46.63
N ALA A 32 -24.03 -8.83 47.17
CA ALA A 32 -24.39 -7.43 47.00
C ALA A 32 -23.40 -6.49 47.74
N PHE A 33 -23.56 -5.17 47.48
CA PHE A 33 -22.96 -4.01 48.17
C PHE A 33 -21.49 -3.73 47.83
N LEU A 34 -21.11 -2.59 47.21
CA LEU A 34 -21.40 -1.22 47.62
C LEU A 34 -21.53 -0.25 46.43
N SER A 35 -22.55 0.58 46.52
CA SER A 35 -22.79 1.77 45.70
C SER A 35 -21.77 2.88 45.98
N ARG A 36 -21.19 3.46 44.93
CA ARG A 36 -20.80 4.88 44.93
C ARG A 36 -21.45 5.57 43.74
N ARG A 37 -22.57 6.23 44.00
CA ARG A 37 -23.12 7.29 43.14
C ARG A 37 -22.13 8.45 43.16
N THR A 38 -21.47 8.72 42.05
CA THR A 38 -20.93 10.06 41.78
C THR A 38 -21.97 10.80 40.95
N THR A 39 -22.57 11.79 41.61
CA THR A 39 -23.51 12.76 41.07
C THR A 39 -22.88 13.55 39.93
N VAL A 40 -23.43 13.43 38.72
CA VAL A 40 -23.14 14.35 37.61
C VAL A 40 -23.99 15.61 37.83
N SER A 41 -23.38 16.63 38.42
CA SER A 41 -23.95 17.96 38.54
C SER A 41 -23.61 18.77 37.28
N ARG A 42 -24.64 19.18 36.54
CA ARG A 42 -24.56 20.25 35.54
C ARG A 42 -24.36 21.57 36.26
N SER A 43 -23.29 22.30 35.94
CA SER A 43 -23.23 23.75 36.13
C SER A 43 -22.18 24.36 35.21
N THR A 44 -22.64 24.95 34.11
CA THR A 44 -21.99 26.13 33.50
C THR A 44 -21.99 27.27 34.53
N PRO A 45 -20.92 28.07 34.60
CA PRO A 45 -21.09 29.43 34.08
C PRO A 45 -19.88 29.97 33.31
N SER A 46 -20.22 30.84 32.35
CA SER A 46 -19.39 31.84 31.71
C SER A 46 -18.79 32.82 32.75
N PHE A 47 -17.54 33.27 32.60
CA PHE A 47 -17.10 34.68 32.74
C PHE A 47 -15.57 34.85 32.52
N SER A 48 -15.23 35.83 31.66
CA SER A 48 -14.03 36.69 31.52
C SER A 48 -12.79 36.43 32.39
N ALA A 49 -11.60 36.18 31.82
CA ALA A 49 -10.66 37.10 31.15
C ALA A 49 -9.65 37.83 32.09
N THR A 50 -8.38 37.87 31.64
CA THR A 50 -7.22 38.70 32.07
C THR A 50 -6.16 37.94 32.89
N VAL A 51 -5.06 37.41 32.30
CA VAL A 51 -3.76 38.04 31.87
C VAL A 51 -2.99 38.53 33.12
N ILE A 52 -1.69 38.30 33.39
CA ILE A 52 -0.42 38.59 32.69
C ILE A 52 0.71 37.81 33.45
N VAL A 53 1.81 37.27 32.89
CA VAL A 53 3.10 37.88 32.46
C VAL A 53 3.97 36.70 31.96
N GLN A 54 4.32 36.55 30.67
CA GLN A 54 5.25 37.32 29.82
C GLN A 54 6.74 37.07 30.13
N CYS A 55 7.38 36.27 29.27
CA CYS A 55 8.80 36.44 28.97
C CYS A 55 8.94 36.91 27.52
N HIS A 56 9.40 38.15 27.45
CA HIS A 56 9.65 38.94 26.26
C HIS A 56 10.91 38.40 25.57
N GLY A 57 10.76 37.91 24.34
CA GLY A 57 11.85 37.74 23.38
C GLY A 57 11.39 38.40 22.08
N SER A 58 11.65 39.69 21.97
CA SER A 58 11.30 40.55 20.84
C SER A 58 11.87 40.01 19.52
N VAL A 59 11.01 39.51 18.63
CA VAL A 59 11.34 39.40 17.19
C VAL A 59 10.74 40.62 16.51
N SER A 60 11.56 41.66 16.42
CA SER A 60 11.29 42.86 15.64
C SER A 60 11.15 42.50 14.16
N ALA A 61 10.22 43.17 13.49
CA ALA A 61 9.98 43.03 12.05
C ALA A 61 11.21 43.44 11.23
N SER A 62 11.64 42.58 10.29
CA SER A 62 12.35 42.96 9.05
C SER A 62 12.85 41.69 8.34
N ALA A 63 12.67 41.65 7.02
CA ALA A 63 13.06 40.64 6.04
C ALA A 63 12.14 39.42 5.90
N ARG A 64 11.44 39.36 4.76
CA ARG A 64 10.93 38.09 4.21
C ARG A 64 12.14 37.16 4.08
N PRO A 65 12.22 36.04 4.82
CA PRO A 65 13.30 35.09 4.59
C PRO A 65 13.12 34.57 3.17
N SER A 66 14.21 34.55 2.41
CA SER A 66 14.23 33.75 1.19
C SER A 66 13.82 32.33 1.58
N HIS A 67 12.98 31.67 0.77
CA HIS A 67 12.45 30.32 1.03
C HIS A 67 13.53 29.29 1.44
N PHE A 68 14.81 29.59 1.15
CA PHE A 68 15.98 28.76 1.43
C PHE A 68 16.47 28.80 2.89
N GLU A 69 16.48 29.94 3.57
CA GLU A 69 16.90 30.01 5.00
C GLU A 69 15.88 29.36 5.93
N SER A 70 14.60 29.45 5.57
CA SER A 70 13.51 28.75 6.25
C SER A 70 13.62 27.23 6.04
N LEU A 71 13.98 26.79 4.83
CA LEU A 71 14.29 25.39 4.52
C LEU A 71 15.46 24.85 5.36
N ALA A 72 16.59 25.57 5.42
CA ALA A 72 17.76 25.13 6.17
C ALA A 72 17.48 24.99 7.67
N LYS A 73 16.76 25.97 8.26
CA LYS A 73 16.35 25.91 9.67
C LYS A 73 15.35 24.80 9.95
N LEU A 74 14.42 24.53 9.04
CA LEU A 74 13.42 23.45 9.19
C LEU A 74 14.03 22.06 9.01
N VAL A 75 14.94 21.89 8.05
CA VAL A 75 15.74 20.68 7.90
C VAL A 75 16.59 20.48 9.14
N ALA A 76 17.25 21.53 9.65
CA ALA A 76 17.99 21.45 10.91
C ALA A 76 17.09 21.09 12.11
N TYR A 77 15.88 21.61 12.19
CA TYR A 77 14.93 21.27 13.27
C TYR A 77 14.43 19.82 13.18
N ALA A 78 14.09 19.36 11.97
CA ALA A 78 13.72 17.96 11.74
C ALA A 78 14.92 17.03 12.00
N TRP A 79 16.13 17.46 11.63
CA TRP A 79 17.37 16.75 11.90
C TRP A 79 17.65 16.67 13.40
N ASN A 80 17.38 17.73 14.16
CA ASN A 80 17.57 17.73 15.61
C ASN A 80 16.55 16.82 16.32
N ASP A 81 15.29 16.82 15.87
CA ASP A 81 14.22 15.94 16.38
C ASP A 81 14.50 14.46 16.06
N ILE A 82 15.07 14.17 14.88
CA ILE A 82 15.56 12.84 14.52
C ILE A 82 16.80 12.48 15.36
N LEU A 83 17.71 13.45 15.62
CA LEU A 83 18.89 13.28 16.46
C LEU A 83 18.58 13.05 17.95
N GLU A 84 17.44 13.53 18.44
CA GLU A 84 16.97 13.30 19.81
C GLU A 84 16.20 11.97 19.97
N GLY A 85 15.91 11.27 18.87
CA GLY A 85 15.30 9.94 18.87
C GLY A 85 16.20 8.85 19.47
N ASP A 86 15.61 7.73 19.88
CA ASP A 86 16.33 6.54 20.36
C ASP A 86 17.09 5.85 19.21
N TRP A 87 18.26 6.39 18.88
CA TRP A 87 19.15 5.87 17.83
C TRP A 87 19.59 4.45 18.08
N GLN A 88 19.66 4.03 19.34
CA GLN A 88 20.12 2.69 19.68
C GLN A 88 19.09 1.66 19.20
N GLY A 89 17.79 1.93 19.39
CA GLY A 89 16.70 1.12 18.82
C GLY A 89 16.68 1.14 17.28
N TYR A 90 16.96 2.29 16.67
CA TYR A 90 17.00 2.42 15.21
C TYR A 90 18.14 1.62 14.57
N PHE A 91 19.37 1.74 15.08
CA PHE A 91 20.52 0.97 14.56
C PHE A 91 20.36 -0.54 14.82
N CYS A 92 19.79 -0.94 15.95
CA CYS A 92 19.48 -2.35 16.21
C CYS A 92 18.49 -2.95 15.18
N SER A 93 17.60 -2.13 14.61
CA SER A 93 16.63 -2.58 13.59
C SER A 93 17.27 -2.95 12.25
N PHE A 94 18.52 -2.52 11.98
CA PHE A 94 19.27 -2.95 10.79
C PHE A 94 19.96 -4.30 10.98
N ALA A 95 20.07 -4.82 12.20
CA ALA A 95 20.76 -6.08 12.47
C ALA A 95 20.18 -7.27 11.68
N PRO A 96 18.85 -7.47 11.57
CA PRO A 96 18.28 -8.54 10.75
C PRO A 96 18.62 -8.39 9.25
N VAL A 97 18.68 -7.16 8.74
CA VAL A 97 19.09 -6.88 7.36
C VAL A 97 20.56 -7.27 7.16
N GLY A 98 21.42 -6.94 8.14
CA GLY A 98 22.83 -7.36 8.14
C GLY A 98 23.00 -8.88 8.12
N VAL A 99 22.20 -9.62 8.91
CA VAL A 99 22.20 -11.09 8.87
C VAL A 99 21.77 -11.60 7.49
N SER A 100 20.72 -11.02 6.90
CA SER A 100 20.27 -11.38 5.54
C SER A 100 21.36 -11.15 4.49
N LEU A 101 22.12 -10.06 4.61
CA LEU A 101 23.26 -9.77 3.72
C LEU A 101 24.38 -10.78 3.91
N GLY A 102 24.72 -11.13 5.16
CA GLY A 102 25.73 -12.15 5.46
C GLY A 102 25.37 -13.52 4.88
N ILE A 103 24.11 -13.93 4.99
CA ILE A 103 23.60 -15.18 4.38
C ILE A 103 23.66 -15.10 2.85
N SER A 104 23.22 -13.98 2.25
CA SER A 104 23.29 -13.77 0.80
C SER A 104 24.71 -13.85 0.27
N HIS A 105 25.68 -13.32 1.02
CA HIS A 105 27.10 -13.37 0.68
C HIS A 105 27.65 -14.80 0.78
N ALA A 106 27.34 -15.49 1.88
CA ALA A 106 27.74 -16.88 2.08
C ALA A 106 27.17 -17.83 1.01
N LEU A 107 25.98 -17.53 0.47
CA LEU A 107 25.32 -18.30 -0.58
C LEU A 107 25.58 -17.75 -2.00
N CYS A 108 26.39 -16.69 -2.16
CA CYS A 108 26.69 -16.03 -3.43
C CYS A 108 25.46 -15.71 -4.31
N ILE A 109 24.37 -15.24 -3.68
CA ILE A 109 23.09 -14.95 -4.36
C ILE A 109 23.17 -13.67 -5.22
N GLY A 110 24.15 -12.79 -4.96
CA GLY A 110 24.38 -11.56 -5.72
C GLY A 110 23.41 -10.42 -5.41
N LEU A 111 22.59 -10.54 -4.35
CA LEU A 111 21.53 -9.59 -3.99
C LEU A 111 22.01 -8.42 -3.11
N GLU A 112 23.27 -8.42 -2.70
CA GLU A 112 23.81 -7.51 -1.68
C GLU A 112 23.69 -6.03 -2.06
N SER A 113 24.15 -5.69 -3.27
CA SER A 113 24.09 -4.32 -3.80
C SER A 113 22.64 -3.84 -3.97
N GLU A 114 21.75 -4.73 -4.41
CA GLU A 114 20.34 -4.41 -4.59
C GLU A 114 19.65 -4.11 -3.25
N ILE A 115 19.91 -4.93 -2.21
CA ILE A 115 19.36 -4.71 -0.86
C ILE A 115 19.88 -3.39 -0.28
N GLN A 116 21.19 -3.13 -0.38
CA GLN A 116 21.78 -1.90 0.15
C GLN A 116 21.22 -0.65 -0.52
N VAL A 117 21.15 -0.65 -1.86
CA VAL A 117 20.56 0.47 -2.61
C VAL A 117 19.08 0.64 -2.28
N ALA A 118 18.32 -0.46 -2.16
CA ALA A 118 16.90 -0.40 -1.82
C ALA A 118 16.66 0.19 -0.42
N VAL A 119 17.42 -0.26 0.58
CA VAL A 119 17.33 0.24 1.95
C VAL A 119 17.67 1.73 2.00
N LEU A 120 18.80 2.14 1.43
CA LEU A 120 19.22 3.54 1.42
C LEU A 120 18.23 4.44 0.67
N ARG A 121 17.73 3.99 -0.49
CA ARG A 121 16.70 4.68 -1.27
C ARG A 121 15.41 4.83 -0.47
N SER A 122 14.95 3.76 0.18
CA SER A 122 13.71 3.79 0.98
C SER A 122 13.81 4.74 2.16
N PHE A 123 14.96 4.78 2.84
CA PHE A 123 15.23 5.69 3.93
C PHE A 123 15.18 7.15 3.47
N ALA A 124 15.91 7.48 2.40
CA ALA A 124 15.91 8.82 1.82
C ALA A 124 14.51 9.26 1.37
N GLN A 125 13.73 8.35 0.77
CA GLN A 125 12.37 8.62 0.33
C GLN A 125 11.38 8.84 1.48
N MET A 126 11.47 8.05 2.55
CA MET A 126 10.64 8.24 3.75
C MET A 126 10.97 9.54 4.47
N LEU A 127 12.25 9.88 4.58
CA LEU A 127 12.69 11.17 5.14
C LEU A 127 12.14 12.34 4.33
N PHE A 128 12.27 12.27 3.00
CA PHE A 128 11.73 13.27 2.09
C PHE A 128 10.21 13.41 2.25
N LEU A 129 9.48 12.29 2.34
CA LEU A 129 8.03 12.31 2.50
C LEU A 129 7.60 12.97 3.82
N GLY A 130 8.28 12.66 4.93
CA GLY A 130 8.01 13.30 6.23
C GLY A 130 8.21 14.82 6.18
N LEU A 131 9.30 15.27 5.56
CA LEU A 131 9.54 16.69 5.33
C LEU A 131 8.47 17.30 4.42
N PHE A 132 8.12 16.62 3.32
CA PHE A 132 7.10 17.08 2.38
C PHE A 132 5.76 17.38 3.06
N PHE A 133 5.29 16.50 3.95
CA PHE A 133 4.04 16.74 4.70
C PHE A 133 4.13 17.93 5.67
N LYS A 134 5.31 18.21 6.23
CA LYS A 134 5.53 19.39 7.07
C LYS A 134 5.51 20.69 6.27
N PHE A 135 6.03 20.67 5.03
CA PHE A 135 6.13 21.85 4.16
C PHE A 135 4.87 22.11 3.33
N SER A 136 4.17 21.07 2.92
CA SER A 136 2.95 21.21 2.14
C SER A 136 1.85 21.69 3.09
N SER A 137 1.52 22.99 3.06
CA SER A 137 0.30 23.48 3.69
C SER A 137 -0.87 22.68 3.13
N VAL A 138 -1.35 21.73 3.92
CA VAL A 138 -2.37 20.74 3.55
C VAL A 138 -3.69 21.42 3.14
N GLU A 139 -3.82 22.72 3.39
CA GLU A 139 -4.97 23.55 3.01
C GLU A 139 -5.04 23.87 1.50
N ASN A 140 -3.91 23.84 0.78
CA ASN A 140 -3.88 24.18 -0.64
C ASN A 140 -4.19 22.95 -1.53
N VAL A 141 -5.45 22.81 -1.92
CA VAL A 141 -5.97 21.73 -2.80
C VAL A 141 -5.19 21.61 -4.13
N LEU A 142 -4.57 22.69 -4.59
CA LEU A 142 -3.81 22.73 -5.85
C LEU A 142 -2.57 21.82 -5.87
N TRP A 143 -2.02 21.44 -4.70
CA TRP A 143 -0.85 20.55 -4.62
C TRP A 143 -1.16 19.09 -4.89
N VAL A 144 -2.41 18.67 -4.65
CA VAL A 144 -2.87 17.28 -4.84
C VAL A 144 -2.64 16.78 -6.27
N PRO A 145 -3.10 17.46 -7.35
CA PRO A 145 -2.89 16.98 -8.72
C PRO A 145 -1.42 16.97 -9.14
N VAL A 146 -0.60 17.91 -8.63
CA VAL A 146 0.84 17.96 -8.92
C VAL A 146 1.54 16.76 -8.31
N ALA A 147 1.30 16.50 -7.02
CA ALA A 147 1.85 15.33 -6.32
C ALA A 147 1.40 14.02 -6.98
N ALA A 148 0.10 13.92 -7.33
CA ALA A 148 -0.44 12.74 -8.00
C ALA A 148 0.22 12.49 -9.37
N THR A 149 0.47 13.53 -10.16
CA THR A 149 1.14 13.40 -11.47
C THR A 149 2.58 12.92 -11.33
N ILE A 150 3.33 13.47 -10.36
CA ILE A 150 4.70 13.05 -10.07
C ILE A 150 4.72 11.59 -9.61
N MET A 151 3.84 11.22 -8.66
CA MET A 151 3.74 9.86 -8.14
C MET A 151 3.41 8.85 -9.24
N VAL A 152 2.42 9.14 -10.09
CA VAL A 152 2.03 8.24 -11.19
C VAL A 152 3.15 8.10 -12.22
N SER A 153 3.89 9.17 -12.51
CA SER A 153 5.02 9.13 -13.43
C SER A 153 6.17 8.26 -12.89
N LEU A 154 6.50 8.42 -11.60
CA LEU A 154 7.53 7.61 -10.93
C LEU A 154 7.10 6.15 -10.79
N ALA A 155 5.84 5.90 -10.45
CA ALA A 155 5.27 4.56 -10.36
C ALA A 155 5.27 3.86 -11.73
N GLY A 156 4.88 4.56 -12.79
CA GLY A 156 4.92 4.06 -14.16
C GLY A 156 6.33 3.68 -14.61
N ARG A 157 7.34 4.51 -14.32
CA ARG A 157 8.75 4.17 -14.56
C ARG A 157 9.19 2.94 -13.79
N THR A 158 8.90 2.88 -12.49
CA THR A 158 9.30 1.77 -11.61
C THR A 158 8.62 0.46 -12.02
N ALA A 159 7.35 0.50 -12.44
CA ALA A 159 6.66 -0.68 -12.96
C ALA A 159 7.23 -1.13 -14.31
N ALA A 160 7.58 -0.19 -15.19
CA ALA A 160 8.14 -0.49 -16.51
C ALA A 160 9.55 -1.08 -16.47
N GLU A 161 10.35 -0.72 -15.47
CA GLU A 161 11.66 -1.33 -15.23
C GLU A 161 11.58 -2.84 -14.99
N GLN A 162 10.41 -3.38 -14.62
CA GLN A 162 10.22 -4.82 -14.50
C GLN A 162 10.07 -5.52 -15.87
N ALA A 163 9.74 -4.79 -16.94
CA ALA A 163 9.52 -5.29 -18.28
C ALA A 163 10.30 -4.45 -19.32
N LYS A 164 11.63 -4.46 -19.23
CA LYS A 164 12.51 -3.57 -20.04
C LYS A 164 12.48 -3.85 -21.54
N GLU A 165 12.32 -5.11 -21.92
CA GLU A 165 12.28 -5.56 -23.32
C GLU A 165 10.93 -5.25 -24.02
N LEU A 166 9.95 -4.71 -23.31
CA LEU A 166 8.61 -4.46 -23.84
C LEU A 166 8.64 -3.05 -24.43
N PRO A 167 8.36 -2.89 -25.73
CA PRO A 167 8.43 -1.59 -26.37
C PRO A 167 7.46 -0.62 -25.69
N ARG A 168 7.96 0.56 -25.33
CA ARG A 168 7.19 1.63 -24.66
C ARG A 168 6.53 1.17 -23.35
N SER A 169 7.14 0.23 -22.63
CA SER A 169 6.65 -0.27 -21.33
C SER A 169 6.33 0.84 -20.33
N GLN A 170 7.11 1.92 -20.29
CA GLN A 170 6.84 3.09 -19.45
C GLN A 170 5.50 3.77 -19.77
N VAL A 171 5.15 3.93 -21.05
CA VAL A 171 3.90 4.56 -21.45
C VAL A 171 2.71 3.66 -21.09
N VAL A 172 2.83 2.35 -21.35
CA VAL A 172 1.82 1.35 -20.97
C VAL A 172 1.58 1.36 -19.47
N ALA A 173 2.66 1.26 -18.68
CA ALA A 173 2.58 1.24 -17.22
C ALA A 173 2.01 2.56 -16.66
N THR A 174 2.45 3.70 -17.17
CA THR A 174 1.98 5.00 -16.67
C THR A 174 0.50 5.23 -17.00
N ILE A 175 0.05 4.93 -18.23
CA ILE A 175 -1.35 5.10 -18.62
C ILE A 175 -2.25 4.13 -17.85
N SER A 176 -1.84 2.87 -17.71
CA SER A 176 -2.63 1.87 -16.97
C SER A 176 -2.76 2.19 -15.48
N LEU A 177 -1.68 2.66 -14.84
CA LEU A 177 -1.73 3.15 -13.48
C LEU A 177 -2.56 4.42 -13.37
N ALA A 178 -2.36 5.40 -14.26
CA ALA A 178 -3.17 6.63 -14.24
C ALA A 178 -4.67 6.30 -14.31
N LEU A 179 -5.10 5.55 -15.34
CA LEU A 179 -6.51 5.26 -15.54
C LEU A 179 -7.11 4.39 -14.43
N GLY A 180 -6.40 3.36 -13.97
CA GLY A 180 -6.93 2.48 -12.91
C GLY A 180 -6.96 3.15 -11.54
N THR A 181 -5.89 3.87 -11.17
CA THR A 181 -5.80 4.52 -9.85
C THR A 181 -6.70 5.74 -9.78
N PHE A 182 -6.63 6.67 -10.76
CA PHE A 182 -7.52 7.84 -10.78
C PHE A 182 -8.98 7.43 -10.99
N GLY A 183 -9.27 6.48 -11.88
CA GLY A 183 -10.63 6.00 -12.10
C GLY A 183 -11.26 5.44 -10.83
N THR A 184 -10.51 4.62 -10.09
CA THR A 184 -10.97 4.08 -8.81
C THR A 184 -11.12 5.17 -7.75
N MET A 185 -10.19 6.12 -7.70
CA MET A 185 -10.23 7.20 -6.71
C MET A 185 -11.42 8.13 -6.94
N VAL A 186 -11.67 8.52 -8.19
CA VAL A 186 -12.85 9.31 -8.57
C VAL A 186 -14.13 8.56 -8.19
N LEU A 187 -14.21 7.26 -8.48
CA LEU A 187 -15.37 6.45 -8.10
C LEU A 187 -15.57 6.42 -6.58
N MET A 188 -14.51 6.23 -5.80
CA MET A 188 -14.58 6.22 -4.34
C MET A 188 -14.99 7.56 -3.74
N VAL A 189 -14.53 8.67 -4.33
CA VAL A 189 -14.93 10.03 -3.95
C VAL A 189 -16.41 10.28 -4.25
N LEU A 190 -16.88 9.87 -5.44
CA LEU A 190 -18.29 9.99 -5.82
C LEU A 190 -19.21 9.19 -4.92
N LEU A 191 -18.76 8.00 -4.49
CA LEU A 191 -19.50 7.13 -3.56
C LEU A 191 -19.36 7.56 -2.08
N GLN A 192 -18.69 8.68 -1.79
CA GLN A 192 -18.46 9.19 -0.44
C GLN A 192 -17.82 8.15 0.51
N ALA A 193 -16.96 7.28 -0.03
CA ALA A 193 -16.34 6.21 0.74
C ALA A 193 -15.29 6.72 1.74
N PHE A 194 -14.59 7.82 1.40
CA PHE A 194 -13.50 8.43 2.17
C PHE A 194 -13.76 9.91 2.47
N PRO A 195 -13.24 10.44 3.60
CA PRO A 195 -13.26 11.86 3.90
C PRO A 195 -12.38 12.66 2.93
N LEU A 196 -12.86 13.84 2.50
CA LEU A 196 -12.23 14.69 1.48
C LEU A 196 -11.06 15.55 2.00
N GLY A 197 -10.32 15.07 3.00
CA GLY A 197 -9.12 15.77 3.47
C GLY A 197 -7.98 15.66 2.44
N ALA A 198 -7.32 16.77 2.08
CA ALA A 198 -6.25 16.77 1.09
C ALA A 198 -5.08 15.83 1.47
N GLY A 199 -4.66 15.84 2.75
CA GLY A 199 -3.61 14.96 3.26
C GLY A 199 -3.99 13.48 3.24
N SER A 200 -5.22 13.16 3.66
CA SER A 200 -5.73 11.78 3.60
C SER A 200 -5.87 11.27 2.17
N LEU A 201 -6.26 12.14 1.22
CA LEU A 201 -6.42 11.78 -0.18
C LEU A 201 -5.08 11.39 -0.81
N ILE A 202 -4.01 12.16 -0.53
CA ILE A 202 -2.65 11.86 -1.01
C ILE A 202 -2.16 10.53 -0.43
N ALA A 203 -2.36 10.29 0.88
CA ALA A 203 -1.95 9.04 1.51
C ALA A 203 -2.70 7.82 0.95
N VAL A 204 -4.03 7.93 0.79
CA VAL A 204 -4.86 6.87 0.20
C VAL A 204 -4.47 6.61 -1.25
N MET A 205 -4.30 7.66 -2.05
CA MET A 205 -3.85 7.54 -3.44
C MET A 205 -2.49 6.86 -3.52
N GLY A 206 -1.52 7.28 -2.70
CA GLY A 206 -0.19 6.67 -2.64
C GLY A 206 -0.23 5.18 -2.29
N HIS A 207 -1.10 4.78 -1.35
CA HIS A 207 -1.29 3.39 -0.99
C HIS A 207 -1.91 2.56 -2.13
N ILE A 208 -2.96 3.08 -2.79
CA ILE A 208 -3.60 2.43 -3.94
C ILE A 208 -2.60 2.29 -5.09
N LEU A 209 -1.92 3.39 -5.45
CA LEU A 209 -0.96 3.45 -6.55
C LEU A 209 0.22 2.51 -6.32
N GLY A 210 0.78 2.49 -5.11
CA GLY A 210 1.93 1.65 -4.78
C GLY A 210 1.62 0.16 -4.92
N ASN A 211 0.44 -0.28 -4.46
CA ASN A 211 0.01 -1.67 -4.63
C ASN A 211 -0.27 -2.00 -6.10
N ALA A 212 -0.97 -1.12 -6.83
CA ALA A 212 -1.25 -1.31 -8.26
C ALA A 212 0.05 -1.37 -9.08
N MET A 213 1.04 -0.53 -8.78
CA MET A 213 2.36 -0.50 -9.42
C MET A 213 3.06 -1.87 -9.36
N ILE A 214 3.07 -2.52 -8.19
CA ILE A 214 3.71 -3.83 -8.01
C ILE A 214 2.99 -4.89 -8.87
N MET A 215 1.65 -4.87 -8.90
CA MET A 215 0.87 -5.84 -9.69
C MET A 215 1.05 -5.62 -11.20
N VAL A 216 1.01 -4.37 -11.66
CA VAL A 216 1.21 -4.01 -13.08
C VAL A 216 2.61 -4.40 -13.54
N GLY A 217 3.64 -4.10 -12.77
CA GLY A 217 5.01 -4.47 -13.11
C GLY A 217 5.20 -5.98 -13.25
N ARG A 218 4.67 -6.77 -12.30
CA ARG A 218 4.69 -8.25 -12.40
C ARG A 218 3.89 -8.77 -13.57
N THR A 219 2.74 -8.17 -13.85
CA THR A 219 1.88 -8.55 -14.98
C THR A 219 2.58 -8.29 -16.32
N LEU A 220 3.18 -7.11 -16.49
CA LEU A 220 3.91 -6.76 -17.71
C LEU A 220 5.16 -7.62 -17.90
N LYS A 221 5.90 -7.88 -16.81
CA LYS A 221 7.07 -8.77 -16.84
C LYS A 221 6.67 -10.19 -17.24
N GLY A 222 5.61 -10.72 -16.64
CA GLY A 222 5.08 -12.04 -16.99
C GLY A 222 4.61 -12.12 -18.43
N LEU A 223 3.94 -11.08 -18.93
CA LEU A 223 3.48 -11.00 -20.32
C LEU A 223 4.65 -10.98 -21.31
N GLN A 224 5.65 -10.14 -21.06
CA GLN A 224 6.87 -10.06 -21.84
C GLN A 224 7.56 -11.42 -21.92
N HIS A 225 7.81 -12.03 -20.76
CA HIS A 225 8.49 -13.31 -20.67
C HIS A 225 7.74 -14.41 -21.41
N ASP A 226 6.42 -14.52 -21.20
CA ASP A 226 5.61 -15.55 -21.87
C ASP A 226 5.64 -15.39 -23.39
N ILE A 227 5.63 -14.16 -23.90
CA ILE A 227 5.61 -13.90 -25.35
C ILE A 227 6.98 -14.19 -25.98
N ILE A 228 8.06 -13.83 -25.31
CA ILE A 228 9.43 -14.11 -25.79
C ILE A 228 9.68 -15.62 -25.78
N ASP A 229 9.36 -16.31 -24.69
CA ASP A 229 9.57 -17.75 -24.55
C ASP A 229 8.75 -18.58 -25.54
N HIS A 230 7.59 -18.06 -25.97
CA HIS A 230 6.65 -18.75 -26.85
C HIS A 230 6.53 -18.10 -28.24
N ALA A 231 7.49 -17.26 -28.64
CA ALA A 231 7.47 -16.53 -29.91
C ALA A 231 7.21 -17.46 -31.10
N GLY A 232 7.91 -18.60 -31.18
CA GLY A 232 7.71 -19.58 -32.26
C GLY A 232 6.30 -20.19 -32.31
N GLN A 233 5.63 -20.37 -31.17
CA GLN A 233 4.23 -20.84 -31.14
C GLN A 233 3.26 -19.76 -31.63
N ILE A 234 3.53 -18.50 -31.27
CA ILE A 234 2.74 -17.34 -31.69
C ILE A 234 2.86 -17.14 -33.21
N GLU A 235 4.08 -17.21 -33.74
CA GLU A 235 4.35 -17.10 -35.18
C GLU A 235 3.71 -18.24 -35.97
N ALA A 236 3.78 -19.48 -35.48
CA ALA A 236 3.11 -20.62 -36.10
C ALA A 236 1.58 -20.44 -36.13
N ALA A 237 0.98 -19.94 -35.03
CA ALA A 237 -0.45 -19.64 -34.99
C ALA A 237 -0.85 -18.56 -35.99
N LEU A 238 -0.05 -17.49 -36.12
CA LEU A 238 -0.26 -16.43 -37.11
C LEU A 238 -0.14 -16.96 -38.55
N ALA A 239 0.82 -17.85 -38.82
CA ALA A 239 0.99 -18.50 -40.13
C ALA A 239 -0.19 -19.41 -40.50
N LEU A 240 -0.85 -20.00 -39.50
CA LEU A 240 -2.10 -20.75 -39.67
C LEU A 240 -3.35 -19.86 -39.80
N GLY A 241 -3.19 -18.53 -39.82
CA GLY A 241 -4.28 -17.57 -39.97
C GLY A 241 -5.00 -17.18 -38.69
N ALA A 242 -4.44 -17.49 -37.51
CA ALA A 242 -4.99 -17.01 -36.25
C ALA A 242 -4.87 -15.48 -36.15
N THR A 243 -5.90 -14.82 -35.59
CA THR A 243 -5.79 -13.39 -35.28
C THR A 243 -4.75 -13.15 -34.17
N PRO A 244 -4.03 -12.02 -34.16
CA PRO A 244 -3.01 -11.72 -33.14
C PRO A 244 -3.51 -11.74 -31.71
N TYR A 245 -4.77 -11.37 -31.48
CA TYR A 245 -5.35 -11.46 -30.14
C TYR A 245 -5.51 -12.93 -29.70
N ASN A 246 -6.04 -13.79 -30.57
CA ASN A 246 -6.21 -15.22 -30.26
C ASN A 246 -4.87 -15.94 -30.06
N SER A 247 -3.80 -15.56 -30.76
CA SER A 247 -2.48 -16.17 -30.57
C SER A 247 -1.86 -15.83 -29.22
N VAL A 248 -2.19 -14.67 -28.62
CA VAL A 248 -1.63 -14.25 -27.33
C VAL A 248 -2.58 -14.31 -26.14
N GLN A 249 -3.87 -14.56 -26.36
CA GLN A 249 -4.92 -14.52 -25.33
C GLN A 249 -4.57 -15.38 -24.10
N LYS A 250 -4.03 -16.59 -24.34
CA LYS A 250 -3.62 -17.52 -23.28
C LYS A 250 -2.52 -16.92 -22.40
N PHE A 251 -1.53 -16.26 -23.01
CA PHE A 251 -0.41 -15.63 -22.30
C PHE A 251 -0.86 -14.37 -21.55
N VAL A 252 -1.71 -13.55 -22.17
CA VAL A 252 -2.35 -12.38 -21.52
C VAL A 252 -3.08 -12.79 -20.24
N ARG A 253 -3.88 -13.85 -20.30
CA ARG A 253 -4.61 -14.36 -19.12
C ARG A 253 -3.67 -14.87 -18.03
N GLN A 254 -2.63 -15.62 -18.40
CA GLN A 254 -1.67 -16.16 -17.43
C GLN A 254 -0.84 -15.06 -16.77
N ALA A 255 -0.37 -14.09 -17.54
CA ALA A 255 0.35 -12.93 -17.03
C ALA A 255 -0.49 -12.14 -16.02
N PHE A 256 -1.78 -11.89 -16.34
CA PHE A 256 -2.71 -11.24 -15.42
C PHE A 256 -2.87 -12.01 -14.11
N LEU A 257 -3.15 -13.32 -14.19
CA LEU A 257 -3.35 -14.17 -13.01
C LEU A 257 -2.09 -14.25 -12.14
N ARG A 258 -0.91 -14.44 -12.74
CA ARG A 258 0.37 -14.46 -12.02
C ARG A 258 0.70 -13.11 -11.39
N GLY A 259 0.39 -12.02 -12.10
CA GLY A 259 0.60 -10.66 -11.59
C GLY A 259 -0.25 -10.33 -10.38
N MET A 260 -1.52 -10.75 -10.36
CA MET A 260 -2.46 -10.48 -9.27
C MET A 260 -2.39 -11.47 -8.10
N ALA A 261 -1.83 -12.66 -8.30
CA ALA A 261 -1.70 -13.70 -7.27
C ALA A 261 -1.23 -13.19 -5.89
N PRO A 262 -0.12 -12.44 -5.76
CA PRO A 262 0.36 -11.98 -4.44
C PRO A 262 -0.65 -11.09 -3.70
N MET A 263 -1.41 -10.26 -4.42
CA MET A 263 -2.43 -9.41 -3.80
C MET A 263 -3.62 -10.25 -3.33
N ILE A 264 -4.08 -11.19 -4.16
CA ILE A 264 -5.20 -12.08 -3.82
C ILE A 264 -4.83 -12.92 -2.59
N ASP A 265 -3.61 -13.46 -2.55
CA ASP A 265 -3.15 -14.29 -1.44
C ASP A 265 -2.99 -13.49 -0.15
N ALA A 266 -2.50 -12.25 -0.23
CA ALA A 266 -2.46 -11.35 0.92
C ALA A 266 -3.86 -11.02 1.47
N ILE A 267 -4.86 -10.82 0.60
CA ILE A 267 -6.24 -10.53 1.01
C ILE A 267 -6.88 -11.73 1.71
N LYS A 268 -6.63 -12.97 1.25
CA LYS A 268 -7.20 -14.19 1.85
C LYS A 268 -6.83 -14.39 3.32
N VAL A 269 -5.63 -13.97 3.71
CA VAL A 269 -5.12 -14.13 5.09
C VAL A 269 -5.26 -12.86 5.93
N MET A 270 -5.77 -11.78 5.33
CA MET A 270 -5.92 -10.48 5.98
C MET A 270 -6.91 -10.55 7.14
N GLY A 271 -6.50 -10.07 8.31
CA GLY A 271 -7.30 -10.11 9.53
C GLY A 271 -7.28 -11.44 10.29
N LEU A 272 -6.72 -12.51 9.70
CA LEU A 272 -6.45 -13.77 10.39
C LEU A 272 -4.99 -13.86 10.86
N VAL A 273 -4.06 -13.66 9.94
CA VAL A 273 -2.61 -13.73 10.20
C VAL A 273 -1.97 -12.36 10.02
N LEU A 274 -2.43 -11.60 9.02
CA LEU A 274 -1.87 -10.30 8.69
C LEU A 274 -2.75 -9.18 9.22
N LEU A 275 -2.20 -8.38 10.14
CA LEU A 275 -2.76 -7.08 10.51
C LEU A 275 -2.20 -6.02 9.55
N PRO A 276 -3.05 -5.35 8.74
CA PRO A 276 -2.59 -4.29 7.84
C PRO A 276 -1.88 -3.16 8.58
N GLY A 277 -0.73 -2.72 8.08
CA GLY A 277 0.06 -1.65 8.71
C GLY A 277 -0.72 -0.34 8.89
N ASN A 278 -1.55 0.04 7.91
CA ASN A 278 -2.39 1.23 8.02
C ASN A 278 -3.46 1.11 9.13
N MET A 279 -4.00 -0.10 9.35
CA MET A 279 -4.93 -0.36 10.43
C MET A 279 -4.23 -0.28 11.79
N THR A 280 -3.04 -0.88 11.92
CA THR A 280 -2.21 -0.78 13.13
C THR A 280 -1.86 0.68 13.43
N GLY A 281 -1.54 1.49 12.42
CA GLY A 281 -1.30 2.92 12.58
C GLY A 281 -2.50 3.68 13.15
N LEU A 282 -3.71 3.41 12.67
CA LEU A 282 -4.93 4.00 13.23
C LEU A 282 -5.18 3.57 14.69
N LEU A 283 -4.93 2.31 15.01
CA LEU A 283 -5.08 1.79 16.39
C LEU A 283 -4.07 2.45 17.34
N LEU A 284 -2.81 2.56 16.95
CA LEU A 284 -1.76 3.24 17.74
C LEU A 284 -2.04 4.74 17.87
N GLY A 285 -2.69 5.34 16.87
CA GLY A 285 -3.20 6.71 16.90
C GLY A 285 -4.43 6.92 17.79
N GLY A 286 -4.92 5.87 18.48
CA GLY A 286 -6.06 5.94 19.39
C GLY A 286 -7.44 5.82 18.75
N ALA A 287 -7.52 5.47 17.46
CA ALA A 287 -8.81 5.24 16.80
C ALA A 287 -9.52 4.00 17.37
N ALA A 288 -10.86 4.03 17.38
CA ALA A 288 -11.63 2.88 17.83
C ALA A 288 -11.39 1.67 16.90
N PRO A 289 -11.23 0.44 17.43
CA PRO A 289 -10.90 -0.73 16.60
C PRO A 289 -11.90 -0.98 15.47
N VAL A 290 -13.19 -0.75 15.73
CA VAL A 290 -14.24 -0.94 14.73
C VAL A 290 -14.09 0.05 13.56
N GLU A 291 -13.73 1.30 13.83
CA GLU A 291 -13.54 2.32 12.80
C GLU A 291 -12.32 1.99 11.92
N ALA A 292 -11.22 1.56 12.54
CA ALA A 292 -10.01 1.14 11.83
C ALA A 292 -10.28 -0.02 10.88
N VAL A 293 -11.05 -1.03 11.33
CA VAL A 293 -11.43 -2.19 10.50
C VAL A 293 -12.28 -1.76 9.30
N ILE A 294 -13.30 -0.92 9.51
CA ILE A 294 -14.18 -0.45 8.42
C ILE A 294 -13.38 0.37 7.39
N ALA A 295 -12.51 1.27 7.84
CA ALA A 295 -11.65 2.05 6.96
C ALA A 295 -10.72 1.14 6.14
N GLN A 296 -10.17 0.10 6.77
CA GLN A 296 -9.28 -0.85 6.12
C GLN A 296 -10.00 -1.71 5.07
N ILE A 297 -11.24 -2.16 5.33
CA ILE A 297 -12.05 -2.89 4.34
C ILE A 297 -12.30 -2.03 3.10
N LYS A 298 -12.67 -0.76 3.29
CA LYS A 298 -12.85 0.20 2.18
C LYS A 298 -11.57 0.35 1.37
N LEU A 299 -10.43 0.50 2.04
CA LEU A 299 -9.14 0.68 1.40
C LEU A 299 -8.70 -0.55 0.61
N ILE A 300 -8.88 -1.76 1.15
CA ILE A 300 -8.52 -3.01 0.44
C ILE A 300 -9.35 -3.18 -0.82
N ASN A 301 -10.65 -2.89 -0.76
CA ASN A 301 -11.52 -2.94 -1.94
C ASN A 301 -11.09 -1.93 -3.01
N ALA A 302 -10.71 -0.71 -2.61
CA ALA A 302 -10.18 0.30 -3.53
C ALA A 302 -8.85 -0.14 -4.17
N VAL A 303 -7.93 -0.69 -3.38
CA VAL A 303 -6.65 -1.23 -3.86
C VAL A 303 -6.87 -2.37 -4.86
N LEU A 304 -7.75 -3.31 -4.53
CA LEU A 304 -8.06 -4.46 -5.39
C LEU A 304 -8.68 -4.00 -6.72
N ALA A 305 -9.65 -3.09 -6.67
CA ALA A 305 -10.28 -2.54 -7.87
C ALA A 305 -9.29 -1.80 -8.76
N ALA A 306 -8.48 -0.91 -8.18
CA ALA A 306 -7.47 -0.17 -8.93
C ALA A 306 -6.43 -1.09 -9.57
N ALA A 307 -5.92 -2.06 -8.83
CA ALA A 307 -4.96 -3.03 -9.36
C ALA A 307 -5.56 -3.89 -10.47
N ALA A 308 -6.79 -4.38 -10.31
CA ALA A 308 -7.47 -5.16 -11.35
C ALA A 308 -7.69 -4.35 -12.64
N ILE A 309 -8.17 -3.11 -12.52
CA ILE A 309 -8.37 -2.21 -13.66
C ILE A 309 -7.03 -1.89 -14.32
N SER A 310 -6.01 -1.49 -13.53
CA SER A 310 -4.68 -1.20 -14.05
C SER A 310 -4.04 -2.40 -14.73
N CYS A 311 -4.08 -3.60 -14.16
CA CYS A 311 -3.55 -4.81 -14.79
C CYS A 311 -4.30 -5.18 -16.08
N THR A 312 -5.62 -4.97 -16.13
CA THR A 312 -6.42 -5.20 -17.34
C THR A 312 -6.02 -4.23 -18.46
N ILE A 313 -5.88 -2.94 -18.14
CA ILE A 313 -5.43 -1.92 -19.10
C ILE A 313 -3.98 -2.19 -19.53
N ALA A 314 -3.10 -2.53 -18.58
CA ALA A 314 -1.69 -2.82 -18.84
C ALA A 314 -1.52 -4.01 -19.79
N THR A 315 -2.26 -5.09 -19.55
CA THR A 315 -2.23 -6.25 -20.46
C THR A 315 -2.83 -5.91 -21.82
N PHE A 316 -3.97 -5.19 -21.86
CA PHE A 316 -4.62 -4.78 -23.11
C PHE A 316 -3.75 -3.87 -23.98
N LEU A 317 -3.03 -2.92 -23.39
CA LEU A 317 -2.08 -2.08 -24.11
C LEU A 317 -0.77 -2.84 -24.42
N GLY A 318 -0.29 -3.65 -23.48
CA GLY A 318 0.98 -4.37 -23.58
C GLY A 318 1.01 -5.34 -24.77
N TRP A 319 -0.04 -6.15 -24.96
CA TRP A 319 -0.07 -7.08 -26.10
C TRP A 319 -0.12 -6.34 -27.45
N ARG A 320 -0.81 -5.19 -27.53
CA ARG A 320 -0.89 -4.40 -28.77
C ARG A 320 0.44 -3.81 -29.20
N MET A 321 1.30 -3.47 -28.24
CA MET A 321 2.60 -2.86 -28.55
C MET A 321 3.63 -3.87 -29.05
N LEU A 322 3.40 -5.17 -28.83
CA LEU A 322 4.26 -6.25 -29.29
C LEU A 322 4.04 -6.64 -30.76
N PHE A 323 2.96 -6.14 -31.38
CA PHE A 323 2.68 -6.38 -32.80
C PHE A 323 2.93 -5.13 -33.64
N THR A 324 3.53 -5.31 -34.82
CA THR A 324 3.59 -4.27 -35.85
C THR A 324 2.21 -4.07 -36.51
N PRO A 325 1.99 -2.96 -37.24
CA PRO A 325 0.77 -2.76 -38.04
C PRO A 325 0.49 -3.89 -39.05
N ASN A 326 1.54 -4.62 -39.46
CA ASN A 326 1.46 -5.77 -40.34
C ASN A 326 1.21 -7.10 -39.60
N HIS A 327 0.81 -7.05 -38.33
CA HIS A 327 0.55 -8.22 -37.48
C HIS A 327 1.75 -9.17 -37.30
N GLN A 328 2.98 -8.64 -37.38
CA GLN A 328 4.19 -9.39 -37.09
C GLN A 328 4.63 -9.13 -35.65
N LEU A 329 5.14 -10.16 -34.98
CA LEU A 329 5.75 -10.03 -33.67
C LEU A 329 7.02 -9.15 -33.77
N GLN A 330 7.16 -8.15 -32.90
CA GLN A 330 8.38 -7.38 -32.78
C GLN A 330 9.36 -8.16 -31.90
N ASN A 331 10.33 -8.83 -32.54
CA ASN A 331 11.49 -9.45 -31.90
C ASN A 331 12.60 -8.42 -31.67
#